data_AF-A0A1G8J4J2-F1
#
_entry.id   AF-A0A1G8J4J2-F1
#
_cell.length_a   1.000
_cell.length_b   1.000
_cell.length_c   1.000
_cell.angle_alpha   90.00
_cell.angle_beta   90.00
_cell.angle_gamma   90.00
#
_symmetry.space_group_name_H-M   'P 1'
#
loop_
_entity.id
_entity.type
_entity.pdbx_description
1 polymer ?
#
loop_
_entity_poly.entity_id
_entity_poly.type
_entity_poly.pdbx_seq_one_letter_code
_entity_poly.pdbx_strand_id
1 'polypeptide(L)'
;MQLQQHIDSFDDLDADIYAISNDSPEQHKELKEEVGFTYTFLSDASMETIEKAEMAGENASVRGFSVFDENGELITSEENDFWGDEIEETEEKIRQALE
;
A
#
# COMPACT_ATOMS: atom_id res chain seq x y z
N MET A 1 -7.84 4.85 -6.23
CA MET A 1 -9.11 4.29 -6.78
C MET A 1 -9.03 2.79 -6.95
N GLN A 2 -8.02 2.25 -7.65
CA GLN A 2 -7.90 0.80 -7.87
C GLN A 2 -7.97 -0.02 -6.58
N LEU A 3 -7.24 0.37 -5.52
CA LEU A 3 -7.35 -0.30 -4.21
C LEU A 3 -8.80 -0.39 -3.71
N GLN A 4 -9.56 0.70 -3.80
CA GLN A 4 -10.95 0.72 -3.34
C GLN A 4 -11.85 -0.24 -4.13
N GLN A 5 -11.56 -0.43 -5.42
CA GLN A 5 -12.34 -1.30 -6.30
C GLN A 5 -12.09 -2.78 -6.01
N HIS A 6 -10.97 -3.10 -5.37
CA HIS A 6 -10.49 -4.46 -5.14
C HIS A 6 -10.22 -4.78 -3.66
N ILE A 7 -10.57 -3.89 -2.74
CA ILE A 7 -10.23 -4.06 -1.32
C ILE A 7 -10.83 -5.36 -0.77
N ASP A 8 -12.05 -5.71 -1.21
CA ASP A 8 -12.76 -6.92 -0.80
C ASP A 8 -12.06 -8.22 -1.28
N SER A 9 -11.19 -8.16 -2.30
CA SER A 9 -10.39 -9.31 -2.75
C SER A 9 -9.36 -9.76 -1.71
N PHE A 10 -9.10 -8.91 -0.71
CA PHE A 10 -8.11 -9.16 0.32
C PHE A 10 -8.74 -9.41 1.71
N ASP A 11 -10.07 -9.50 1.81
CA ASP A 11 -10.81 -9.64 3.08
C ASP A 11 -10.47 -10.92 3.86
N ASP A 12 -9.96 -11.95 3.18
CA ASP A 12 -9.56 -13.23 3.77
C ASP A 12 -8.06 -13.33 4.07
N LEU A 13 -7.28 -12.27 3.79
CA LEU A 13 -5.90 -12.19 4.24
C LEU A 13 -5.85 -11.94 5.75
N ASP A 14 -4.97 -12.66 6.45
CA ASP A 14 -4.63 -12.36 7.84
C ASP A 14 -3.62 -11.20 7.90
N ALA A 15 -3.99 -10.06 7.31
CA ALA A 15 -3.16 -8.88 7.20
C ALA A 15 -4.01 -7.60 7.19
N ASP A 16 -3.47 -6.54 7.80
CA ASP A 16 -4.04 -5.21 7.69
C ASP A 16 -3.59 -4.52 6.38
N ILE A 17 -4.50 -3.77 5.75
CA ILE A 17 -4.23 -3.09 4.48
C ILE A 17 -4.23 -1.58 4.68
N TYR A 18 -3.14 -0.96 4.25
CA TYR A 18 -2.92 0.48 4.31
C TYR A 18 -2.47 1.02 2.97
N ALA A 19 -2.86 2.26 2.66
CA ALA A 19 -2.18 3.08 1.68
C ALA A 19 -1.18 3.98 2.40
N ILE A 20 0.02 4.15 1.88
CA ILE A 20 1.07 4.99 2.48
C ILE A 20 1.59 6.00 1.46
N SER A 21 1.82 7.24 1.88
CA SER A 21 2.57 8.25 1.11
C SER A 21 3.25 9.24 2.04
N ASN A 22 4.10 10.10 1.48
CA ASN A 22 4.74 11.21 2.21
C ASN A 22 3.85 12.45 2.37
N ASP A 23 2.58 12.39 1.97
CA ASP A 23 1.61 13.45 2.25
C ASP A 23 1.25 13.50 3.73
N SER A 24 0.83 14.68 4.20
CA SER A 24 0.39 14.90 5.58
C SER A 24 -0.96 14.23 5.88
N PRO A 25 -1.26 13.97 7.17
CA PRO A 25 -2.57 13.46 7.58
C PRO A 25 -3.73 14.36 7.16
N GLU A 26 -3.54 15.69 7.14
CA GLU A 26 -4.54 16.64 6.67
C GLU A 26 -4.86 16.45 5.18
N GLN A 27 -3.84 16.30 4.33
CA GLN A 27 -4.03 16.03 2.90
C GLN A 27 -4.74 14.69 2.66
N HIS A 28 -4.37 13.64 3.39
CA HIS A 28 -5.06 12.34 3.31
C HIS A 28 -6.52 12.43 3.74
N LYS A 29 -6.80 13.21 4.80
CA LYS A 29 -8.17 13.41 5.28
C LYS A 29 -9.01 14.11 4.22
N GLU A 30 -8.51 15.20 3.63
CA GLU A 30 -9.19 15.91 2.55
C GLU A 30 -9.47 14.99 1.36
N LEU A 31 -8.47 14.22 0.92
CA LEU A 31 -8.62 13.25 -0.17
C LEU A 31 -9.66 12.17 0.16
N LYS A 32 -9.65 11.63 1.38
CA LYS A 32 -10.59 10.61 1.83
C LYS A 32 -12.02 11.14 1.89
N GLU A 33 -12.22 12.38 2.34
CA GLU A 33 -13.53 13.04 2.38
C GLU A 33 -14.06 13.36 0.97
N GLU A 34 -13.20 13.72 0.03
CA GLU A 34 -13.58 14.02 -1.36
C GLU A 34 -13.95 12.76 -2.15
N VAL A 35 -13.14 11.70 -2.04
CA VAL A 35 -13.30 10.50 -2.87
C VAL A 35 -14.13 9.40 -2.20
N GLY A 36 -14.18 9.40 -0.86
CA GLY A 36 -14.93 8.40 -0.09
C GLY A 36 -14.20 7.06 0.07
N PHE A 37 -12.87 7.06 0.15
CA PHE A 37 -12.09 5.84 0.39
C PHE A 37 -12.45 5.21 1.75
N THR A 38 -12.47 3.89 1.85
CA THR A 38 -12.77 3.14 3.08
C THR A 38 -11.52 2.73 3.84
N TYR A 39 -10.43 2.46 3.13
CA TYR A 39 -9.14 2.07 3.71
C TYR A 39 -8.43 3.22 4.44
N THR A 40 -7.42 2.86 5.22
CA THR A 40 -6.61 3.80 6.02
C THR A 40 -5.43 4.30 5.21
N PHE A 41 -5.15 5.61 5.32
CA PHE A 41 -3.93 6.21 4.82
C PHE A 41 -2.95 6.42 5.97
N LEU A 42 -1.69 6.06 5.74
CA LEU A 42 -0.55 6.32 6.62
C LEU A 42 0.28 7.45 6.02
N SER A 43 0.62 8.43 6.85
CA SER A 43 1.52 9.52 6.51
C SER A 43 2.94 9.16 6.94
N ASP A 44 3.85 9.08 5.98
CA ASP A 44 5.27 8.84 6.18
C ASP A 44 6.10 10.02 5.64
N ALA A 45 5.90 11.19 6.25
CA ALA A 45 6.56 12.41 5.84
C ALA A 45 8.11 12.35 5.92
N SER A 46 8.66 11.46 6.76
CA SER A 46 10.10 11.23 6.86
C SER A 46 10.64 10.24 5.83
N MET A 47 9.77 9.54 5.08
CA MET A 47 10.11 8.46 4.15
C MET A 47 10.76 7.23 4.79
N GLU A 48 10.80 7.11 6.12
CA GLU A 48 11.53 6.02 6.79
C GLU A 48 10.91 4.64 6.50
N THR A 49 9.57 4.57 6.47
CA THR A 49 8.85 3.31 6.18
C THR A 49 8.88 3.00 4.70
N ILE A 50 8.72 4.01 3.84
CA ILE A 50 8.79 3.89 2.38
C ILE A 50 10.21 3.46 1.93
N GLU A 51 11.26 3.97 2.58
CA GLU A 51 12.64 3.52 2.37
C GLU A 51 12.83 2.08 2.84
N LYS A 52 12.31 1.70 4.02
CA LYS A 52 12.34 0.31 4.50
C LYS A 52 11.58 -0.64 3.56
N ALA A 53 10.55 -0.15 2.90
CA ALA A 53 9.77 -0.87 1.90
C ALA A 53 10.49 -1.03 0.55
N GLU A 54 11.67 -0.43 0.38
CA GLU A 54 12.36 -0.35 -0.92
C GLU A 54 11.54 0.38 -2.01
N MET A 55 10.64 1.28 -1.61
CA MET A 55 9.71 1.99 -2.49
C MET A 55 9.99 3.49 -2.59
N ALA A 56 11.17 3.96 -2.15
CA ALA A 56 11.53 5.37 -2.26
C ALA A 56 11.90 5.76 -3.70
N GLY A 57 11.18 6.73 -4.27
CA GLY A 57 11.54 7.41 -5.51
C GLY A 57 12.31 8.72 -5.26
N GLU A 58 12.51 9.53 -6.29
CA GLU A 58 13.31 10.78 -6.18
C GLU A 58 12.71 11.81 -5.21
N ASN A 59 11.37 11.90 -5.12
CA ASN A 59 10.69 12.91 -4.29
C ASN A 59 9.47 12.38 -3.52
N ALA A 60 9.04 11.15 -3.82
CA ALA A 60 7.88 10.48 -3.26
C ALA A 60 8.05 8.97 -3.45
N SER A 61 7.16 8.15 -2.89
CA SER A 61 7.16 6.72 -3.15
C SER A 61 6.92 6.42 -4.63
N VAL A 62 7.58 5.39 -5.17
CA VAL A 62 7.13 4.74 -6.41
C VAL A 62 5.80 4.02 -6.17
N ARG A 63 5.08 3.66 -7.25
CA ARG A 63 3.80 2.94 -7.14
C ARG A 63 4.03 1.44 -7.09
N GLY A 64 3.21 0.75 -6.30
CA GLY A 64 3.26 -0.70 -6.17
C GLY A 64 2.74 -1.14 -4.80
N PHE A 65 3.25 -2.27 -4.31
CA PHE A 65 2.88 -2.83 -3.01
C PHE A 65 4.11 -3.35 -2.26
N SER A 66 3.97 -3.44 -0.94
CA SER A 66 4.96 -4.05 -0.06
C SER A 66 4.24 -4.82 1.04
N VAL A 67 4.83 -5.93 1.47
CA VAL A 67 4.31 -6.80 2.53
C VAL A 67 5.31 -6.86 3.66
N PHE A 68 4.84 -6.62 4.88
CA PHE A 68 5.64 -6.66 6.10
C PHE A 68 5.13 -7.76 7.04
N ASP A 69 6.04 -8.34 7.81
CA ASP A 69 5.68 -9.26 8.89
C ASP A 69 5.20 -8.51 10.15
N GLU A 70 4.78 -9.25 11.17
CA GLU A 70 4.32 -8.70 12.46
C GLU A 70 5.41 -7.93 13.24
N ASN A 71 6.68 -8.14 12.91
CA ASN A 71 7.83 -7.43 13.49
C ASN A 71 8.18 -6.16 12.70
N GLY A 72 7.46 -5.90 11.61
CA GLY A 72 7.71 -4.81 10.68
C GLY A 72 8.89 -5.07 9.74
N GLU A 73 9.34 -6.31 9.58
CA GLU A 73 10.38 -6.69 8.63
C GLU A 73 9.79 -6.88 7.22
N LEU A 74 10.52 -6.40 6.20
CA LEU A 74 10.07 -6.49 4.82
C LEU A 74 10.11 -7.94 4.34
N ILE A 75 8.97 -8.46 3.87
CA ILE A 75 8.87 -9.79 3.26
C ILE A 75 9.07 -9.68 1.74
N THR A 76 8.31 -8.79 1.09
CA THR A 76 8.41 -8.55 -0.35
C THR A 76 7.99 -7.13 -0.70
N SER A 77 8.49 -6.64 -1.83
CA SER A 77 8.13 -5.35 -2.39
C SER A 77 8.19 -5.41 -3.91
N GLU A 78 7.27 -4.74 -4.57
CA GLU A 78 7.24 -4.67 -6.03
C GLU A 78 6.82 -3.27 -6.48
N GLU A 79 7.72 -2.61 -7.24
CA GLU A 79 7.37 -1.43 -8.04
C GLU A 79 6.55 -1.88 -9.25
N ASN A 80 5.29 -1.46 -9.29
CA ASN A 80 4.37 -1.76 -10.37
C ASN A 80 3.31 -0.64 -10.49
N ASP A 81 3.38 0.16 -11.55
CA ASP A 81 2.39 1.20 -11.84
C ASP A 81 0.98 0.66 -12.14
N PHE A 82 0.90 -0.62 -12.55
CA PHE A 82 -0.29 -1.31 -13.03
C PHE A 82 -0.83 -2.35 -12.04
N TRP A 83 -0.31 -2.42 -10.81
CA TRP A 83 -0.71 -3.43 -9.81
C TRP A 83 -2.23 -3.55 -9.65
N GLY A 84 -2.95 -2.43 -9.72
CA GLY A 84 -4.40 -2.38 -9.58
C GLY A 84 -5.17 -2.88 -10.81
N ASP A 85 -4.57 -2.77 -11.99
CA ASP A 85 -5.11 -3.34 -13.23
C ASP A 85 -4.74 -4.84 -13.35
N GLU A 86 -3.65 -5.25 -12.69
CA GLU A 86 -3.11 -6.61 -12.60
C GLU A 86 -3.44 -7.25 -11.23
N ILE A 87 -4.65 -6.99 -10.72
CA ILE A 87 -4.97 -7.31 -9.33
C ILE A 87 -4.90 -8.80 -8.99
N GLU A 88 -5.29 -9.68 -9.92
CA GLU A 88 -5.24 -11.13 -9.71
C GLU A 88 -3.80 -11.61 -9.49
N GLU A 89 -2.85 -11.09 -10.27
CA GLU A 89 -1.42 -11.40 -10.12
C GLU A 89 -0.85 -10.77 -8.85
N THR A 90 -1.23 -9.53 -8.55
CA THR A 90 -0.82 -8.82 -7.34
C THR A 90 -1.27 -9.57 -6.08
N GLU A 91 -2.53 -10.02 -6.05
CA GLU A 91 -3.09 -10.80 -4.95
C GLU A 91 -2.37 -12.14 -4.78
N GLU A 92 -2.09 -12.85 -5.88
CA GLU A 92 -1.35 -14.11 -5.83
C GLU A 92 0.04 -13.91 -5.21
N LYS A 93 0.77 -12.87 -5.61
CA LYS A 93 2.10 -12.55 -5.04
C LYS A 93 2.03 -12.20 -3.55
N ILE A 94 1.03 -11.42 -3.15
CA ILE A 94 0.83 -11.08 -1.73
C ILE A 94 0.53 -12.33 -0.90
N ARG A 95 -0.35 -13.21 -1.40
CA ARG A 95 -0.68 -14.48 -0.73
C ARG A 95 0.54 -15.37 -0.58
N GLN A 96 1.31 -15.55 -1.66
CA GLN A 96 2.54 -16.34 -1.62
C GLN A 96 3.59 -15.79 -0.64
N ALA A 97 3.61 -14.48 -0.40
CA ALA A 97 4.50 -13.87 0.57
C ALA A 97 4.07 -14.11 2.04
N LEU A 98 2.78 -14.35 2.29
CA LEU A 98 2.23 -14.54 3.64
C LEU A 98 2.14 -16.02 4.07
N GLU A 99 2.40 -16.97 3.17
CA GLU A 99 2.47 -18.42 3.46
C GLU A 99 3.78 -18.85 4.15
#